data_AF-A0A1J4X8Q7-F1
#
_entry.id   AF-A0A1J4X8Q7-F1
#
_cell.length_a   1.000
_cell.length_b   1.000
_cell.length_c   1.000
_cell.angle_alpha   90.00
_cell.angle_beta   90.00
_cell.angle_gamma   90.00
#
_symmetry.space_group_name_H-M   'P 1'
#
loop_
_entity.id
_entity.type
_entity.pdbx_description
1 polymer ?
#
loop_
_entity_poly.entity_id
_entity_poly.type
_entity_poly.pdbx_seq_one_letter_code
_entity_poly.pdbx_strand_id
1 'polypeptide(L)'
;MELEQYFQRRFPLDVQEAVRKFSHKFGREDYFHSQDFQERVPGATDGAYRSIFLCFCALGILMDELMHTHFSKDYEDFRAVTRFPKVEYGITGIHAHPWTILREQRDIPDGMFENCAAVFLRNMRSLFADVGFPFTSWKDVESALIADEDVGEGKYGKLLLRVLKNDLKATERPVRETRKEDLLHVMNEEEAEEYIGAKKEKTEKFVDSDGRMIGSSMETTSLTPRIRKAMELATSVHGTMKRKVDGLPYMTHPMAVFQMLSEWEADEDTQIAGLLHDVLEDAPGNLQEKYRKEIKEQFGQRVLALVESVTEEDKSLPWRERKERYLAHLKKADRSSLLITCADRIHNSESLVSSLKKEGEAVWKKLNAPKQQQLWFIVQVEQILSEKLGGRYALPLKVCIYSISMFPPRDECLWFYIYDDWDGTELTCPTCEWKGTMKDEDMETHDTLLDFSCPGCDKILAIVRYPTIEQVQEDALKGDENAKQYLAKSENTM
;
A
#
# COMPACT_ATOMS: atom_id res chain seq x y z
N MET A 1 17.29 -7.26 10.78
CA MET A 1 15.85 -7.18 10.42
C MET A 1 15.29 -8.58 10.56
N GLU A 2 14.17 -8.73 11.27
CA GLU A 2 13.48 -10.02 11.39
C GLU A 2 13.04 -10.51 9.99
N LEU A 3 13.21 -11.81 9.70
CA LEU A 3 12.89 -12.39 8.38
C LEU A 3 11.44 -12.11 7.96
N GLU A 4 10.52 -12.11 8.93
CA GLU A 4 9.11 -11.77 8.73
C GLU A 4 8.94 -10.33 8.20
N GLN A 5 9.61 -9.38 8.85
CA GLN A 5 9.54 -7.97 8.47
C GLN A 5 10.19 -7.74 7.10
N TYR A 6 11.26 -8.47 6.79
CA TYR A 6 11.87 -8.42 5.47
C TYR A 6 10.88 -8.89 4.40
N PHE A 7 10.30 -10.07 4.56
CA PHE A 7 9.37 -10.65 3.59
C PHE A 7 8.17 -9.74 3.33
N GLN A 8 7.55 -9.19 4.39
CA GLN A 8 6.32 -8.39 4.25
C GLN A 8 6.58 -6.96 3.74
N ARG A 9 7.68 -6.33 4.15
CA ARG A 9 7.88 -4.88 3.95
C ARG A 9 8.95 -4.51 2.95
N ARG A 10 9.96 -5.37 2.77
CA ARG A 10 11.17 -5.04 2.00
C ARG A 10 11.33 -5.88 0.75
N PHE A 11 11.00 -7.17 0.81
CA PHE A 11 11.13 -8.09 -0.30
C PHE A 11 10.40 -7.61 -1.57
N PRO A 12 9.14 -7.11 -1.53
CA PRO A 12 8.49 -6.58 -2.74
C PRO A 12 9.21 -5.36 -3.35
N LEU A 13 9.79 -4.50 -2.50
CA LEU A 13 10.54 -3.33 -2.95
C LEU A 13 11.87 -3.73 -3.57
N ASP A 14 12.57 -4.70 -2.99
CA ASP A 14 13.82 -5.23 -3.53
C ASP A 14 13.58 -5.97 -4.85
N VAL A 15 12.46 -6.69 -4.98
CA VAL A 15 12.02 -7.28 -6.26
C VAL A 15 11.80 -6.19 -7.29
N GLN A 16 11.05 -5.13 -6.99
CA GLN A 16 10.82 -4.00 -7.91
C GLN A 16 12.12 -3.28 -8.29
N GLU A 17 13.02 -3.06 -7.33
CA GLU A 17 14.31 -2.44 -7.61
C GLU A 17 15.19 -3.34 -8.48
N ALA A 18 15.17 -4.65 -8.25
CA ALA A 18 15.87 -5.61 -9.08
C ALA A 18 15.27 -5.64 -10.49
N VAL A 19 13.94 -5.71 -10.64
CA VAL A 19 13.24 -5.61 -11.94
C VAL A 19 13.69 -4.35 -12.66
N ARG A 20 13.64 -3.17 -12.02
CA ARG A 20 14.04 -1.89 -12.63
C ARG A 20 15.49 -1.88 -13.11
N LYS A 21 16.40 -2.56 -12.41
CA LYS A 21 17.83 -2.60 -12.79
C LYS A 21 18.11 -3.54 -13.95
N PHE A 22 17.34 -4.63 -14.08
CA PHE A 22 17.60 -5.66 -15.10
C PHE A 22 16.64 -5.56 -16.31
N SER A 23 15.47 -4.94 -16.17
CA SER A 23 14.43 -4.81 -17.22
C SER A 23 14.90 -4.01 -18.43
N HIS A 24 15.80 -3.05 -18.24
CA HIS A 24 16.42 -2.28 -19.34
C HIS A 24 17.21 -3.15 -20.34
N LYS A 25 17.62 -4.38 -19.99
CA LYS A 25 18.33 -5.27 -20.92
C LYS A 25 17.39 -6.01 -21.89
N PHE A 26 16.09 -6.20 -21.58
CA PHE A 26 15.25 -7.15 -22.32
C PHE A 26 13.80 -6.72 -22.60
N GLY A 27 13.33 -5.56 -22.12
CA GLY A 27 12.07 -4.96 -22.60
C GLY A 27 10.78 -5.65 -22.16
N ARG A 28 10.80 -6.51 -21.13
CA ARG A 28 9.59 -7.05 -20.46
C ARG A 28 9.59 -6.71 -18.97
N GLU A 29 8.48 -6.17 -18.48
CA GLU A 29 8.43 -5.47 -17.19
C GLU A 29 8.45 -6.37 -15.94
N ASP A 30 8.43 -7.70 -16.06
CA ASP A 30 8.30 -8.62 -14.91
C ASP A 30 9.34 -9.76 -14.86
N TYR A 31 10.23 -9.86 -15.84
CA TYR A 31 11.10 -11.03 -16.00
C TYR A 31 12.57 -10.76 -15.63
N PHE A 32 13.18 -11.73 -14.97
CA PHE A 32 14.60 -11.77 -14.65
C PHE A 32 15.32 -12.84 -15.47
N HIS A 33 16.52 -12.59 -15.97
CA HIS A 33 17.37 -13.70 -16.41
C HIS A 33 18.01 -14.37 -15.19
N SER A 34 18.14 -15.69 -15.18
CA SER A 34 18.80 -16.41 -14.07
C SER A 34 20.21 -15.89 -13.74
N GLN A 35 20.93 -15.43 -14.76
CA GLN A 35 22.27 -14.83 -14.63
C GLN A 35 22.25 -13.42 -14.02
N ASP A 36 21.13 -12.68 -14.10
CA ASP A 36 21.02 -11.33 -13.54
C ASP A 36 21.02 -11.36 -11.99
N PHE A 37 20.57 -12.46 -11.39
CA PHE A 37 20.69 -12.69 -9.95
C PHE A 37 22.15 -12.88 -9.48
N GLN A 38 23.10 -13.07 -10.41
CA GLN A 38 24.53 -13.11 -10.12
C GLN A 38 25.14 -11.70 -10.04
N GLU A 39 24.60 -10.71 -10.78
CA GLU A 39 25.12 -9.34 -10.90
C GLU A 39 24.50 -8.38 -9.85
N ARG A 40 25.13 -8.26 -8.67
CA ARG A 40 24.88 -7.20 -7.65
C ARG A 40 23.40 -6.83 -7.40
N VAL A 41 22.71 -7.69 -6.64
CA VAL A 41 21.43 -7.38 -5.98
C VAL A 41 21.51 -6.03 -5.23
N PRO A 42 20.50 -5.15 -5.32
CA PRO A 42 20.47 -3.89 -4.58
C PRO A 42 20.70 -4.07 -3.07
N GLY A 43 21.64 -3.30 -2.49
CA GLY A 43 21.94 -3.33 -1.05
C GLY A 43 22.92 -4.42 -0.60
N ALA A 44 23.44 -5.27 -1.51
CA ALA A 44 24.32 -6.38 -1.19
C ALA A 44 25.80 -5.97 -0.98
N THR A 45 26.09 -5.19 0.06
CA THR A 45 27.41 -5.25 0.72
C THR A 45 27.46 -6.34 1.79
N ASP A 46 26.30 -6.89 2.20
CA ASP A 46 26.14 -7.95 3.20
C ASP A 46 25.65 -9.26 2.54
N GLY A 47 26.42 -10.34 2.72
CA GLY A 47 26.13 -11.65 2.15
C GLY A 47 24.84 -12.27 2.69
N ALA A 48 24.48 -12.01 3.96
CA ALA A 48 23.28 -12.58 4.57
C ALA A 48 22.00 -12.00 3.96
N TYR A 49 21.98 -10.68 3.71
CA TYR A 49 20.86 -10.00 3.07
C TYR A 49 20.57 -10.55 1.66
N ARG A 50 21.65 -10.77 0.89
CA ARG A 50 21.55 -11.37 -0.45
C ARG A 50 20.97 -12.79 -0.39
N SER A 51 21.41 -13.62 0.55
CA SER A 51 20.87 -14.98 0.69
C SER A 51 19.37 -14.97 1.00
N ILE A 52 18.91 -14.06 1.87
CA ILE A 52 17.49 -13.92 2.24
C ILE A 52 16.66 -13.51 1.01
N PHE A 53 17.11 -12.50 0.26
CA PHE A 53 16.44 -12.07 -0.97
C PHE A 53 16.30 -13.22 -1.97
N LEU A 54 17.38 -13.94 -2.25
CA LEU A 54 17.38 -15.04 -3.22
C LEU A 54 16.49 -16.21 -2.76
N CYS A 55 16.49 -16.54 -1.46
CA CYS A 55 15.58 -17.55 -0.92
C CYS A 55 14.11 -17.19 -1.17
N PHE A 56 13.70 -15.95 -0.90
CA PHE A 56 12.33 -15.52 -1.14
C PHE A 56 11.99 -15.38 -2.63
N CYS A 57 12.93 -14.96 -3.48
CA CYS A 57 12.74 -14.97 -4.94
C CYS A 57 12.46 -16.39 -5.44
N ALA A 58 13.28 -17.37 -5.06
CA ALA A 58 13.09 -18.76 -5.48
C ALA A 58 11.74 -19.34 -5.02
N LEU A 59 11.30 -19.01 -3.80
CA LEU A 59 9.99 -19.42 -3.28
C LEU A 59 8.83 -18.71 -4.00
N GLY A 60 8.97 -17.41 -4.30
CA GLY A 60 7.98 -16.63 -5.03
C GLY A 60 7.79 -17.10 -6.47
N ILE A 61 8.89 -17.35 -7.20
CA ILE A 61 8.86 -17.91 -8.56
C ILE A 61 8.17 -19.27 -8.56
N LEU A 62 8.53 -20.14 -7.62
CA LEU A 62 7.89 -21.44 -7.47
C LEU A 62 6.37 -21.31 -7.29
N MET A 63 5.94 -20.40 -6.42
CA MET A 63 4.52 -20.20 -6.16
C MET A 63 3.79 -19.60 -7.38
N ASP A 64 4.39 -18.65 -8.08
CA ASP A 64 3.83 -18.09 -9.32
C ASP A 64 3.65 -19.17 -10.40
N GLU A 65 4.67 -20.01 -10.61
CA GLU A 65 4.63 -21.12 -11.57
C GLU A 65 3.58 -22.17 -11.21
N LEU A 66 3.50 -22.54 -9.93
CA LEU A 66 2.50 -23.49 -9.43
C LEU A 66 1.08 -22.96 -9.62
N MET A 67 0.85 -21.68 -9.29
CA MET A 67 -0.45 -21.02 -9.44
C MET A 67 -0.85 -20.89 -10.91
N HIS A 68 0.09 -20.51 -11.78
CA HIS A 68 -0.15 -20.45 -13.22
C HIS A 68 -0.49 -21.81 -13.80
N THR A 69 0.22 -22.87 -13.39
CA THR A 69 0.12 -24.21 -13.99
C THR A 69 -1.09 -24.99 -13.49
N HIS A 70 -1.35 -24.95 -12.18
CA HIS A 70 -2.39 -25.78 -11.55
C HIS A 70 -3.67 -25.02 -11.22
N PHE A 71 -3.61 -23.69 -11.09
CA PHE A 71 -4.69 -22.86 -10.55
C PHE A 71 -4.98 -21.62 -11.43
N SER A 72 -4.97 -21.80 -12.76
CA SER A 72 -5.11 -20.73 -13.76
C SER A 72 -6.38 -19.86 -13.63
N LYS A 73 -7.43 -20.36 -12.97
CA LYS A 73 -8.68 -19.60 -12.74
C LYS A 73 -8.56 -18.49 -11.70
N ASP A 74 -7.70 -18.68 -10.70
CA ASP A 74 -7.42 -17.68 -9.66
C ASP A 74 -6.07 -16.97 -9.90
N TYR A 75 -5.35 -17.32 -10.98
CA TYR A 75 -3.98 -16.85 -11.21
C TYR A 75 -3.88 -15.33 -11.37
N GLU A 76 -4.78 -14.69 -12.12
CA GLU A 76 -4.74 -13.23 -12.32
C GLU A 76 -5.05 -12.47 -11.02
N ASP A 77 -5.99 -12.96 -10.21
CA ASP A 77 -6.30 -12.39 -8.89
C ASP A 77 -5.14 -12.60 -7.91
N PHE A 78 -4.53 -13.79 -7.93
CA PHE A 78 -3.34 -14.12 -7.14
C PHE A 78 -2.14 -13.24 -7.54
N ARG A 79 -1.95 -12.99 -8.83
CA ARG A 79 -0.87 -12.13 -9.36
C ARG A 79 -1.07 -10.68 -8.96
N ALA A 80 -2.31 -10.19 -9.00
CA ALA A 80 -2.63 -8.81 -8.62
C ALA A 80 -2.24 -8.49 -7.17
N VAL A 81 -2.35 -9.46 -6.26
CA VAL A 81 -2.06 -9.28 -4.83
C VAL A 81 -0.62 -9.62 -4.42
N THR A 82 0.09 -10.49 -5.14
CA THR A 82 1.43 -10.97 -4.73
C THR A 82 2.59 -10.28 -5.43
N ARG A 83 2.46 -9.97 -6.73
CA ARG A 83 3.53 -9.38 -7.58
C ARG A 83 4.88 -10.11 -7.46
N PHE A 84 4.87 -11.44 -7.38
CA PHE A 84 6.09 -12.23 -7.34
C PHE A 84 6.90 -12.14 -8.65
N PRO A 85 8.24 -12.23 -8.59
CA PRO A 85 9.10 -12.11 -9.76
C PRO A 85 8.95 -13.29 -10.72
N LYS A 86 9.12 -13.06 -12.03
CA LYS A 86 9.19 -14.13 -13.06
C LYS A 86 10.62 -14.30 -13.58
N VAL A 87 10.95 -15.46 -14.13
CA VAL A 87 12.27 -15.68 -14.74
C VAL A 87 12.11 -15.90 -16.24
N GLU A 88 12.73 -15.06 -17.08
CA GLU A 88 12.82 -15.31 -18.53
C GLU A 88 14.03 -16.17 -18.85
N TYR A 89 13.85 -17.05 -19.83
CA TYR A 89 14.94 -17.80 -20.44
C TYR A 89 15.17 -17.37 -21.88
N GLY A 90 16.44 -17.09 -22.20
CA GLY A 90 16.88 -16.83 -23.56
C GLY A 90 16.87 -18.11 -24.43
N ILE A 91 16.22 -18.02 -25.59
CA ILE A 91 16.52 -18.63 -26.90
C ILE A 91 16.68 -20.18 -27.01
N THR A 92 16.81 -20.98 -25.95
CA THR A 92 17.12 -22.44 -26.06
C THR A 92 16.08 -23.42 -25.51
N GLY A 93 14.93 -22.98 -25.01
CA GLY A 93 13.78 -23.87 -24.76
C GLY A 93 13.95 -24.94 -23.66
N ILE A 94 14.64 -24.64 -22.57
CA ILE A 94 14.71 -25.52 -21.39
C ILE A 94 14.17 -24.74 -20.17
N HIS A 95 13.11 -25.26 -19.53
CA HIS A 95 12.59 -24.74 -18.26
C HIS A 95 13.67 -24.85 -17.20
N ALA A 96 14.04 -23.75 -16.53
CA ALA A 96 14.89 -23.87 -15.37
C ALA A 96 14.09 -23.79 -14.09
N HIS A 97 14.39 -24.76 -13.26
CA HIS A 97 13.77 -24.94 -11.97
C HIS A 97 14.04 -23.74 -11.04
N PRO A 98 13.07 -23.27 -10.22
CA PRO A 98 13.25 -22.20 -9.22
C PRO A 98 14.51 -22.34 -8.33
N TRP A 99 14.88 -23.57 -7.97
CA TRP A 99 16.10 -23.89 -7.21
C TRP A 99 17.41 -23.53 -7.92
N THR A 100 17.41 -23.32 -9.23
CA THR A 100 18.62 -23.01 -10.02
C THR A 100 19.25 -21.70 -9.57
N ILE A 101 18.44 -20.69 -9.22
CA ILE A 101 18.90 -19.40 -8.66
C ILE A 101 19.70 -19.60 -7.36
N LEU A 102 19.35 -20.63 -6.59
CA LEU A 102 20.03 -20.97 -5.33
C LEU A 102 21.25 -21.90 -5.52
N ARG A 103 21.30 -22.67 -6.63
CA ARG A 103 22.40 -23.60 -6.94
C ARG A 103 23.66 -22.86 -7.41
N GLU A 104 23.49 -21.74 -8.10
CA GLU A 104 24.61 -20.94 -8.64
C GLU A 104 25.32 -20.10 -7.58
N GLN A 105 24.80 -20.05 -6.35
CA GLN A 105 25.38 -19.28 -5.24
C GLN A 105 26.20 -20.20 -4.32
N ARG A 106 27.41 -19.76 -3.97
CA ARG A 106 28.33 -20.57 -3.13
C ARG A 106 28.07 -20.46 -1.63
N ASP A 107 27.31 -19.47 -1.16
CA ASP A 107 27.25 -19.12 0.28
C ASP A 107 25.83 -18.81 0.78
N ILE A 108 24.89 -19.77 0.74
CA ILE A 108 23.65 -19.69 1.55
C ILE A 108 23.93 -20.32 2.92
N PRO A 109 23.85 -19.57 4.03
CA PRO A 109 24.09 -20.12 5.37
C PRO A 109 23.14 -21.29 5.68
N ASP A 110 23.65 -22.28 6.41
CA ASP A 110 22.85 -23.43 6.83
C ASP A 110 21.62 -22.98 7.65
N GLY A 111 20.45 -23.54 7.33
CA GLY A 111 19.18 -23.19 7.98
C GLY A 111 18.52 -21.90 7.48
N MET A 112 19.22 -21.06 6.69
CA MET A 112 18.66 -19.81 6.15
C MET A 112 17.44 -20.07 5.27
N PHE A 113 17.55 -21.05 4.38
CA PHE A 113 16.49 -21.40 3.45
C PHE A 113 15.27 -21.95 4.19
N GLU A 114 15.45 -22.84 5.18
CA GLU A 114 14.36 -23.40 5.97
C GLU A 114 13.61 -22.31 6.76
N ASN A 115 14.33 -21.33 7.30
CA ASN A 115 13.73 -20.19 7.99
C ASN A 115 12.93 -19.30 7.03
N CYS A 116 13.46 -19.02 5.83
CA CYS A 116 12.74 -18.26 4.81
C CYS A 116 11.52 -19.05 4.31
N ALA A 117 11.64 -20.35 4.09
CA ALA A 117 10.54 -21.22 3.68
C ALA A 117 9.42 -21.27 4.73
N ALA A 118 9.76 -21.33 6.02
CA ALA A 118 8.77 -21.31 7.10
C ALA A 118 8.00 -19.98 7.13
N VAL A 119 8.70 -18.85 7.01
CA VAL A 119 8.10 -17.51 6.91
C VAL A 119 7.20 -17.43 5.67
N PHE A 120 7.69 -17.85 4.52
CA PHE A 120 6.97 -17.81 3.25
C PHE A 120 5.68 -18.64 3.30
N LEU A 121 5.76 -19.91 3.70
CA LEU A 121 4.59 -20.81 3.77
C LEU A 121 3.55 -20.31 4.76
N ARG A 122 3.96 -19.77 5.91
CA ARG A 122 3.04 -19.15 6.87
C ARG A 122 2.31 -17.96 6.27
N ASN A 123 3.03 -17.06 5.61
CA ASN A 123 2.44 -15.88 4.98
C ASN A 123 1.52 -16.25 3.80
N MET A 124 1.86 -17.29 3.04
CA MET A 124 0.98 -17.78 1.97
C MET A 124 -0.29 -18.42 2.53
N ARG A 125 -0.19 -19.22 3.61
CA ARG A 125 -1.39 -19.71 4.30
C ARG A 125 -2.29 -18.58 4.78
N SER A 126 -1.72 -17.54 5.38
CA SER A 126 -2.45 -16.34 5.78
C SER A 126 -3.07 -15.62 4.59
N LEU A 127 -2.33 -15.40 3.50
CA LEU A 127 -2.82 -14.76 2.28
C LEU A 127 -4.05 -15.49 1.72
N PHE A 128 -4.02 -16.82 1.62
CA PHE A 128 -5.15 -17.59 1.11
C PHE A 128 -6.36 -17.55 2.05
N ALA A 129 -6.13 -17.46 3.36
CA ALA A 129 -7.21 -17.30 4.34
C ALA A 129 -7.83 -15.90 4.28
N ASP A 130 -7.01 -14.86 4.05
CA ASP A 130 -7.42 -13.46 4.07
C ASP A 130 -8.06 -13.00 2.76
N VAL A 131 -7.51 -13.42 1.61
CA VAL A 131 -8.01 -13.04 0.27
C VAL A 131 -9.22 -13.85 -0.14
N GLY A 132 -9.26 -15.15 0.22
CA GLY A 132 -10.39 -16.03 -0.08
C GLY A 132 -10.60 -16.25 -1.59
N PHE A 133 -9.65 -16.93 -2.24
CA PHE A 133 -9.74 -17.23 -3.67
C PHE A 133 -10.96 -18.11 -4.01
N PRO A 134 -11.76 -17.76 -5.04
CA PRO A 134 -13.01 -18.46 -5.34
C PRO A 134 -12.89 -19.95 -5.69
N PHE A 135 -11.78 -20.38 -6.30
CA PHE A 135 -11.63 -21.75 -6.81
C PHE A 135 -10.53 -22.57 -6.13
N THR A 136 -9.64 -21.93 -5.37
CA THR A 136 -8.41 -22.56 -4.85
C THR A 136 -8.26 -22.30 -3.36
N SER A 137 -8.19 -23.36 -2.55
CA SER A 137 -7.85 -23.25 -1.13
C SER A 137 -6.36 -23.46 -0.88
N TRP A 138 -5.86 -22.99 0.27
CA TRP A 138 -4.48 -23.26 0.69
C TRP A 138 -4.17 -24.77 0.74
N LYS A 139 -5.16 -25.60 1.11
CA LYS A 139 -4.99 -27.06 1.17
C LYS A 139 -4.77 -27.68 -0.22
N ASP A 140 -5.40 -27.10 -1.24
CA ASP A 140 -5.21 -27.52 -2.64
C ASP A 140 -3.79 -27.17 -3.11
N VAL A 141 -3.32 -25.97 -2.77
CA VAL A 141 -1.94 -25.50 -3.03
C VAL A 141 -0.91 -26.37 -2.29
N GLU A 142 -1.12 -26.69 -1.01
CA GLU A 142 -0.26 -27.59 -0.25
C GLU A 142 -0.18 -28.98 -0.87
N SER A 143 -1.32 -29.50 -1.35
CA SER A 143 -1.38 -30.80 -2.00
C SER A 143 -0.63 -30.79 -3.33
N ALA A 144 -0.75 -29.71 -4.11
CA ALA A 144 -0.01 -29.52 -5.35
C ALA A 144 1.51 -29.42 -5.10
N LEU A 145 1.94 -28.64 -4.12
CA LEU A 145 3.36 -28.54 -3.71
C LEU A 145 3.97 -29.89 -3.30
N ILE A 146 3.17 -30.78 -2.70
CA ILE A 146 3.64 -32.10 -2.27
C ILE A 146 3.66 -33.11 -3.44
N ALA A 147 2.69 -32.99 -4.35
CA ALA A 147 2.49 -33.93 -5.44
C ALA A 147 3.39 -33.66 -6.65
N ASP A 148 3.83 -32.41 -6.82
CA ASP A 148 4.72 -32.00 -7.91
C ASP A 148 6.14 -32.55 -7.68
N GLU A 149 6.60 -33.42 -8.59
CA GLU A 149 7.92 -34.05 -8.52
C GLU A 149 9.05 -33.05 -8.70
N ASP A 150 8.82 -31.97 -9.47
CA ASP A 150 9.81 -30.93 -9.71
C ASP A 150 10.02 -30.12 -8.44
N VAL A 151 8.95 -29.75 -7.71
CA VAL A 151 9.05 -29.06 -6.40
C VAL A 151 10.01 -29.76 -5.43
N GLY A 152 10.01 -31.10 -5.41
CA GLY A 152 10.87 -31.91 -4.54
C GLY A 152 12.32 -32.08 -5.02
N GLU A 153 12.67 -31.59 -6.20
CA GLU A 153 13.98 -31.79 -6.83
C GLU A 153 15.11 -31.06 -6.09
N GLY A 154 16.30 -31.68 -6.04
CA GLY A 154 17.51 -31.05 -5.48
C GLY A 154 17.52 -30.86 -3.96
N LYS A 155 18.51 -30.08 -3.46
CA LYS A 155 18.69 -29.82 -2.03
C LYS A 155 17.51 -29.00 -1.46
N TYR A 156 17.17 -27.90 -2.11
CA TYR A 156 16.22 -26.91 -1.61
C TYR A 156 14.76 -27.41 -1.69
N GLY A 157 14.38 -28.16 -2.73
CA GLY A 157 13.07 -28.82 -2.78
C GLY A 157 12.84 -29.79 -1.62
N LYS A 158 13.83 -30.63 -1.32
CA LYS A 158 13.78 -31.53 -0.14
C LYS A 158 13.69 -30.78 1.20
N LEU A 159 14.33 -29.61 1.30
CA LEU A 159 14.25 -28.75 2.48
C LEU A 159 12.86 -28.11 2.60
N LEU A 160 12.30 -27.60 1.50
CA LEU A 160 10.94 -27.03 1.47
C LEU A 160 9.90 -28.06 1.89
N LEU A 161 9.93 -29.27 1.28
CA LEU A 161 9.01 -30.35 1.63
C LEU A 161 9.17 -30.82 3.08
N ARG A 162 10.38 -30.73 3.66
CA ARG A 162 10.61 -31.03 5.09
C ARG A 162 9.96 -29.96 5.97
N VAL A 163 10.11 -28.68 5.65
CA VAL A 163 9.47 -27.57 6.37
C VAL A 163 7.95 -27.70 6.29
N LEU A 164 7.41 -27.92 5.08
CA LEU A 164 5.99 -28.12 4.84
C LEU A 164 5.42 -29.31 5.63
N LYS A 165 6.09 -30.47 5.61
CA LYS A 165 5.67 -31.66 6.37
C LYS A 165 5.82 -31.49 7.89
N ASN A 166 6.80 -30.71 8.35
CA ASN A 166 6.97 -30.42 9.77
C ASN A 166 5.92 -29.43 10.27
N ASP A 167 5.53 -28.46 9.44
CA ASP A 167 4.43 -27.53 9.72
C ASP A 167 3.10 -28.28 9.78
N LEU A 168 2.84 -29.20 8.85
CA LEU A 168 1.68 -30.12 8.88
C LEU A 168 1.65 -30.98 10.15
N LYS A 169 2.79 -31.52 10.57
CA LYS A 169 2.91 -32.27 11.84
C LYS A 169 2.78 -31.40 13.08
N ALA A 170 3.06 -30.10 13.00
CA ALA A 170 2.87 -29.15 14.09
C ALA A 170 1.38 -28.76 14.22
N THR A 171 0.65 -28.67 13.10
CA THR A 171 -0.81 -28.46 13.07
C THR A 171 -1.62 -29.72 13.43
N GLU A 172 -1.05 -30.92 13.28
CA GLU A 172 -1.66 -32.20 13.70
C GLU A 172 -1.30 -32.63 15.14
N ARG A 173 -0.40 -31.92 15.84
CA ARG A 173 -0.05 -32.25 17.22
C ARG A 173 -1.09 -31.65 18.18
N PRO A 174 -1.69 -32.44 19.09
CA PRO A 174 -2.52 -31.88 20.14
C PRO A 174 -1.67 -30.96 21.01
N VAL A 175 -2.27 -29.86 21.46
CA VAL A 175 -1.68 -28.86 22.35
C VAL A 175 -0.98 -29.57 23.51
N ARG A 176 0.32 -29.33 23.68
CA ARG A 176 1.11 -29.94 24.76
C ARG A 176 0.57 -29.45 26.10
N GLU A 177 -0.08 -30.34 26.86
CA GLU A 177 -0.45 -30.07 28.25
C GLU A 177 0.82 -29.74 29.05
N THR A 178 0.78 -28.62 29.80
CA THR A 178 1.85 -28.20 30.70
C THR A 178 1.85 -29.17 31.89
N ARG A 179 2.94 -29.93 32.08
CA ARG A 179 3.04 -30.90 33.18
C ARG A 179 3.37 -30.17 34.47
N LYS A 180 2.77 -30.60 35.58
CA LYS A 180 3.00 -30.04 36.92
C LYS A 180 4.48 -30.02 37.30
N GLU A 181 5.19 -31.08 36.94
CA GLU A 181 6.65 -31.26 37.11
C GLU A 181 7.47 -30.09 36.51
N ASP A 182 7.00 -29.51 35.40
CA ASP A 182 7.64 -28.40 34.69
C ASP A 182 7.34 -27.02 35.32
N LEU A 183 6.59 -26.95 36.41
CA LEU A 183 6.27 -25.68 37.09
C LEU A 183 6.80 -25.64 38.53
N LEU A 184 7.10 -26.80 39.12
CA LEU A 184 7.55 -26.91 40.51
C LEU A 184 8.94 -26.30 40.77
N HIS A 185 9.69 -25.95 39.72
CA HIS A 185 10.96 -25.24 39.84
C HIS A 185 10.82 -23.72 39.88
N VAL A 186 9.62 -23.19 39.61
CA VAL A 186 9.32 -21.74 39.58
C VAL A 186 8.18 -21.33 40.51
N MET A 187 7.31 -22.25 40.91
CA MET A 187 6.20 -21.98 41.82
C MET A 187 5.90 -23.21 42.69
N ASN A 188 5.17 -23.01 43.79
CA ASN A 188 4.84 -24.10 44.70
C ASN A 188 3.73 -25.00 44.15
N GLU A 189 3.50 -26.13 44.82
CA GLU A 189 2.63 -27.18 44.32
C GLU A 189 1.16 -26.75 44.17
N GLU A 190 0.69 -25.90 45.09
CA GLU A 190 -0.68 -25.36 45.14
C GLU A 190 -0.87 -24.30 44.04
N GLU A 191 0.12 -23.42 43.85
CA GLU A 191 0.15 -22.41 42.77
C GLU A 191 0.24 -23.04 41.37
N ALA A 192 1.00 -24.12 41.21
CA ALA A 192 1.12 -24.84 39.95
C ALA A 192 -0.21 -25.50 39.55
N GLU A 193 -0.95 -26.05 40.51
CA GLU A 193 -2.28 -26.62 40.27
C GLU A 193 -3.31 -25.55 39.93
N GLU A 194 -3.28 -24.41 40.63
CA GLU A 194 -4.14 -23.26 40.33
C GLU A 194 -3.87 -22.71 38.92
N TYR A 195 -2.60 -22.59 38.53
CA TYR A 195 -2.20 -22.13 37.19
C TYR A 195 -2.61 -23.13 36.08
N ILE A 196 -2.42 -24.43 36.29
CA ILE A 196 -2.86 -25.47 35.34
C ILE A 196 -4.38 -25.49 35.24
N GLY A 197 -5.10 -25.36 36.36
CA GLY A 197 -6.55 -25.27 36.42
C GLY A 197 -7.10 -24.05 35.67
N ALA A 198 -6.54 -22.86 35.91
CA ALA A 198 -6.91 -21.63 35.21
C ALA A 198 -6.60 -21.70 33.70
N LYS A 199 -5.55 -22.42 33.30
CA LYS A 199 -5.22 -22.66 31.90
C LYS A 199 -6.19 -23.65 31.24
N LYS A 200 -6.60 -24.73 31.93
CA LYS A 200 -7.64 -25.66 31.46
C LYS A 200 -9.00 -24.96 31.32
N GLU A 201 -9.40 -24.16 32.30
CA GLU A 201 -10.68 -23.43 32.25
C GLU A 201 -10.68 -22.32 31.17
N LYS A 202 -9.53 -21.69 30.88
CA LYS A 202 -9.40 -20.83 29.71
C LYS A 202 -9.49 -21.64 28.42
N THR A 203 -8.80 -22.77 28.31
CA THR A 203 -8.72 -23.55 27.06
C THR A 203 -10.08 -24.19 26.70
N GLU A 204 -10.85 -24.66 27.69
CA GLU A 204 -12.21 -25.20 27.48
C GLU A 204 -13.23 -24.14 27.06
N LYS A 205 -12.95 -22.84 27.28
CA LYS A 205 -13.76 -21.73 26.73
C LYS A 205 -13.45 -21.39 25.27
N PHE A 206 -12.43 -22.01 24.67
CA PHE A 206 -11.96 -21.73 23.30
C PHE A 206 -11.99 -22.96 22.37
N VAL A 207 -12.71 -24.01 22.75
CA VAL A 207 -12.90 -25.21 21.91
C VAL A 207 -14.38 -25.57 21.92
N ASP A 208 -14.97 -25.76 20.74
CA ASP A 208 -16.37 -26.19 20.63
C ASP A 208 -16.52 -27.71 20.94
N SER A 209 -17.76 -28.20 20.97
CA SER A 209 -18.09 -29.60 21.28
C SER A 209 -17.47 -30.62 20.33
N ASP A 210 -16.96 -30.18 19.17
CA ASP A 210 -16.36 -31.02 18.14
C ASP A 210 -14.82 -30.95 18.15
N GLY A 211 -14.23 -30.31 19.17
CA GLY A 211 -12.78 -30.25 19.36
C GLY A 211 -12.08 -29.24 18.46
N ARG A 212 -12.80 -28.27 17.88
CA ARG A 212 -12.22 -27.23 17.03
C ARG A 212 -11.85 -26.00 17.85
N MET A 213 -10.64 -25.50 17.62
CA MET A 213 -10.16 -24.25 18.20
C MET A 213 -11.02 -23.08 17.68
N ILE A 214 -11.68 -22.37 18.59
CA ILE A 214 -12.26 -21.06 18.32
C ILE A 214 -11.05 -20.11 18.22
N GLY A 215 -10.68 -19.77 16.99
CA GLY A 215 -9.40 -19.14 16.65
C GLY A 215 -9.05 -17.93 17.51
N SER A 216 -7.83 -17.94 18.06
CA SER A 216 -7.15 -16.73 18.51
C SER A 216 -6.75 -15.93 17.26
N SER A 217 -7.57 -14.95 16.91
CA SER A 217 -7.23 -13.88 15.97
C SER A 217 -5.87 -13.28 16.33
N MET A 218 -4.90 -13.32 15.40
CA MET A 218 -3.93 -12.24 15.33
C MET A 218 -4.74 -11.01 14.93
N GLU A 219 -4.60 -9.90 15.66
CA GLU A 219 -5.38 -8.68 15.44
C GLU A 219 -5.18 -8.16 14.00
N THR A 220 -5.96 -8.70 13.07
CA THR A 220 -6.71 -7.87 12.13
C THR A 220 -7.37 -6.80 12.98
N THR A 221 -7.49 -5.57 12.49
CA THR A 221 -8.39 -4.57 13.09
C THR A 221 -9.79 -5.16 13.10
N SER A 222 -10.07 -5.97 14.12
CA SER A 222 -11.33 -6.64 14.34
C SER A 222 -12.34 -5.53 14.42
N LEU A 223 -13.42 -5.64 13.67
CA LEU A 223 -14.52 -4.68 13.75
C LEU A 223 -15.15 -4.81 15.14
N THR A 224 -14.53 -4.15 16.11
CA THR A 224 -14.91 -4.28 17.51
C THR A 224 -16.31 -3.74 17.71
N PRO A 225 -17.00 -4.15 18.78
CA PRO A 225 -18.29 -3.56 19.12
C PRO A 225 -18.23 -2.03 19.25
N ARG A 226 -17.07 -1.45 19.62
CA ARG A 226 -16.88 0.01 19.71
C ARG A 226 -16.79 0.63 18.32
N ILE A 227 -15.99 0.08 17.41
CA ILE A 227 -15.88 0.56 16.03
C ILE A 227 -17.23 0.45 15.31
N ARG A 228 -17.95 -0.67 15.48
CA ARG A 228 -19.29 -0.84 14.90
C ARG A 228 -20.27 0.24 15.37
N LYS A 229 -20.32 0.51 16.68
CA LYS A 229 -21.15 1.60 17.23
C LYS A 229 -20.75 2.97 16.70
N ALA A 230 -19.46 3.22 16.49
CA ALA A 230 -18.99 4.46 15.88
C ALA A 230 -19.46 4.59 14.42
N MET A 231 -19.43 3.50 13.64
CA MET A 231 -19.99 3.47 12.29
C MET A 231 -21.51 3.71 12.29
N GLU A 232 -22.25 3.11 13.23
CA GLU A 232 -23.69 3.33 13.40
C GLU A 232 -23.99 4.81 13.71
N LEU A 233 -23.23 5.42 14.63
CA LEU A 233 -23.37 6.83 14.97
C LEU A 233 -23.05 7.74 13.77
N ALA A 234 -21.91 7.51 13.10
CA ALA A 234 -21.55 8.25 11.89
C ALA A 234 -22.63 8.12 10.80
N THR A 235 -23.18 6.91 10.61
CA THR A 235 -24.27 6.64 9.66
C THR A 235 -25.56 7.35 10.06
N SER A 236 -25.87 7.46 11.36
CA SER A 236 -27.07 8.15 11.83
C SER A 236 -27.06 9.65 11.50
N VAL A 237 -25.87 10.25 11.41
CA VAL A 237 -25.67 11.67 11.08
C VAL A 237 -25.53 11.87 9.57
N HIS A 238 -24.68 11.07 8.93
CA HIS A 238 -24.25 11.30 7.55
C HIS A 238 -24.88 10.35 6.52
N GLY A 239 -25.67 9.36 6.94
CA GLY A 239 -26.12 8.24 6.09
C GLY A 239 -27.00 8.66 4.91
N THR A 240 -27.66 9.81 4.98
CA THR A 240 -28.46 10.38 3.88
C THR A 240 -27.75 11.53 3.17
N MET A 241 -26.58 11.94 3.66
CA MET A 241 -25.79 13.03 3.09
C MET A 241 -24.98 12.56 1.89
N LYS A 242 -24.64 13.51 1.01
CA LYS A 242 -23.73 13.31 -0.11
C LYS A 242 -22.51 14.21 0.02
N ARG A 243 -21.38 13.73 -0.47
CA ARG A 243 -20.13 14.48 -0.60
C ARG A 243 -20.34 15.66 -1.56
N LYS A 244 -19.85 16.85 -1.18
CA LYS A 244 -20.00 18.09 -1.97
C LYS A 244 -19.27 18.03 -3.31
N VAL A 245 -18.15 17.32 -3.36
CA VAL A 245 -17.19 17.38 -4.47
C VAL A 245 -17.48 16.37 -5.57
N ASP A 246 -17.73 15.10 -5.21
CA ASP A 246 -17.92 13.97 -6.13
C ASP A 246 -19.34 13.38 -6.11
N GLY A 247 -20.21 13.84 -5.19
CA GLY A 247 -21.60 13.39 -5.09
C GLY A 247 -21.81 11.99 -4.53
N LEU A 248 -20.74 11.31 -4.09
CA LEU A 248 -20.81 9.99 -3.47
C LEU A 248 -21.52 10.04 -2.10
N PRO A 249 -22.05 8.91 -1.59
CA PRO A 249 -22.59 8.84 -0.23
C PRO A 249 -21.56 9.34 0.79
N TYR A 250 -21.95 10.20 1.74
CA TYR A 250 -21.00 10.85 2.65
C TYR A 250 -20.18 9.84 3.46
N MET A 251 -20.80 8.73 3.85
CA MET A 251 -20.15 7.63 4.59
C MET A 251 -18.91 7.05 3.91
N THR A 252 -18.74 7.22 2.59
CA THR A 252 -17.50 6.82 1.91
C THR A 252 -16.26 7.50 2.50
N HIS A 253 -16.38 8.75 2.96
CA HIS A 253 -15.26 9.50 3.51
C HIS A 253 -14.83 9.07 4.92
N PRO A 254 -15.72 9.04 5.94
CA PRO A 254 -15.34 8.49 7.25
C PRO A 254 -14.80 7.06 7.17
N MET A 255 -15.31 6.24 6.25
CA MET A 255 -14.80 4.89 6.02
C MET A 255 -13.39 4.87 5.45
N ALA A 256 -13.09 5.72 4.46
CA ALA A 256 -11.74 5.85 3.93
C ALA A 256 -10.74 6.38 4.97
N VAL A 257 -11.15 7.34 5.80
CA VAL A 257 -10.35 7.84 6.92
C VAL A 257 -10.06 6.73 7.93
N PHE A 258 -11.09 5.96 8.31
CA PHE A 258 -10.94 4.79 9.17
C PHE A 258 -9.99 3.75 8.59
N GLN A 259 -10.11 3.45 7.29
CA GLN A 259 -9.24 2.50 6.60
C GLN A 259 -7.79 2.96 6.65
N MET A 260 -7.49 4.21 6.28
CA MET A 260 -6.13 4.77 6.34
C MET A 260 -5.55 4.72 7.75
N LEU A 261 -6.33 5.09 8.77
CA LEU A 261 -5.90 5.02 10.16
C LEU A 261 -5.64 3.57 10.62
N SER A 262 -6.42 2.62 10.11
CA SER A 262 -6.21 1.19 10.37
C SER A 262 -4.93 0.69 9.71
N GLU A 263 -4.67 1.04 8.45
CA GLU A 263 -3.44 0.72 7.72
C GLU A 263 -2.20 1.35 8.36
N TRP A 264 -2.37 2.47 9.05
CA TRP A 264 -1.31 3.16 9.81
C TRP A 264 -1.13 2.61 11.22
N GLU A 265 -1.84 1.54 11.59
CA GLU A 265 -1.82 0.91 12.91
C GLU A 265 -2.14 1.92 14.04
N ALA A 266 -3.02 2.90 13.76
CA ALA A 266 -3.50 3.82 14.77
C ALA A 266 -4.33 3.07 15.82
N ASP A 267 -4.26 3.48 17.08
CA ASP A 267 -5.02 2.83 18.15
C ASP A 267 -6.55 3.00 17.96
N GLU A 268 -7.33 2.13 18.60
CA GLU A 268 -8.78 2.05 18.41
C GLU A 268 -9.51 3.38 18.67
N ASP A 269 -9.13 4.17 19.69
CA ASP A 269 -9.80 5.46 19.92
C ASP A 269 -9.48 6.46 18.81
N THR A 270 -8.27 6.42 18.24
CA THR A 270 -7.89 7.24 17.09
C THR A 270 -8.70 6.85 15.86
N GLN A 271 -8.88 5.55 15.61
CA GLN A 271 -9.70 5.04 14.52
C GLN A 271 -11.19 5.41 14.70
N ILE A 272 -11.74 5.27 15.91
CA ILE A 272 -13.10 5.70 16.25
C ILE A 272 -13.25 7.21 16.07
N ALA A 273 -12.29 8.01 16.54
CA ALA A 273 -12.31 9.45 16.34
C ALA A 273 -12.24 9.82 14.85
N GLY A 274 -11.49 9.07 14.04
CA GLY A 274 -11.49 9.19 12.58
C GLY A 274 -12.85 8.89 11.93
N LEU A 275 -13.60 7.89 12.40
CA LEU A 275 -14.97 7.64 11.94
C LEU A 275 -15.94 8.77 12.31
N LEU A 276 -15.69 9.44 13.43
CA LEU A 276 -16.59 10.43 14.03
C LEU A 276 -16.14 11.89 13.77
N HIS A 277 -15.03 12.12 13.07
CA HIS A 277 -14.37 13.42 13.01
C HIS A 277 -15.29 14.55 12.49
N ASP A 278 -16.16 14.24 11.55
CA ASP A 278 -17.12 15.19 10.95
C ASP A 278 -18.45 15.29 11.73
N VAL A 279 -18.72 14.41 12.69
CA VAL A 279 -20.03 14.33 13.36
C VAL A 279 -20.38 15.64 14.07
N LEU A 280 -19.43 16.22 14.82
CA LEU A 280 -19.66 17.48 15.52
C LEU A 280 -19.69 18.68 14.56
N GLU A 281 -18.90 18.63 13.48
CA GLU A 281 -18.84 19.71 12.50
C GLU A 281 -20.13 19.84 11.69
N ASP A 282 -20.72 18.72 11.26
CA ASP A 282 -21.90 18.68 10.42
C ASP A 282 -23.22 18.57 11.20
N ALA A 283 -23.16 18.24 12.49
CA ALA A 283 -24.34 18.25 13.34
C ALA A 283 -24.97 19.66 13.41
N PRO A 284 -26.31 19.77 13.33
CA PRO A 284 -27.02 21.01 13.64
C PRO A 284 -26.60 21.56 15.02
N GLY A 285 -26.46 22.88 15.15
CA GLY A 285 -25.91 23.50 16.36
C GLY A 285 -26.65 23.11 17.66
N ASN A 286 -27.97 22.92 17.60
CA ASN A 286 -28.77 22.48 18.75
C ASN A 286 -28.56 20.99 19.13
N LEU A 287 -27.92 20.20 18.26
CA LEU A 287 -27.60 18.79 18.49
C LEU A 287 -26.13 18.55 18.84
N GLN A 288 -25.25 19.54 18.69
CA GLN A 288 -23.82 19.35 18.99
C GLN A 288 -23.57 18.89 20.42
N GLU A 289 -24.22 19.51 21.42
CA GLU A 289 -24.07 19.09 22.82
C GLU A 289 -24.59 17.67 23.07
N LYS A 290 -25.67 17.29 22.39
CA LYS A 290 -26.18 15.91 22.42
C LYS A 290 -25.11 14.95 21.91
N TYR A 291 -24.50 15.23 20.75
CA TYR A 291 -23.48 14.36 20.17
C TYR A 291 -22.18 14.35 20.98
N ARG A 292 -21.76 15.47 21.58
CA ARG A 292 -20.61 15.48 22.52
C ARG A 292 -20.85 14.55 23.70
N LYS A 293 -22.04 14.63 24.31
CA LYS A 293 -22.44 13.75 25.40
C LYS A 293 -22.49 12.29 24.95
N GLU A 294 -23.11 12.02 23.80
CA GLU A 294 -23.23 10.68 23.24
C GLU A 294 -21.86 10.06 22.92
N ILE A 295 -20.95 10.82 22.32
CA ILE A 295 -19.58 10.38 22.03
C ILE A 295 -18.83 10.06 23.33
N LYS A 296 -18.92 10.94 24.33
CA LYS A 296 -18.27 10.72 25.63
C LYS A 296 -18.81 9.50 26.36
N GLU A 297 -20.13 9.31 26.37
CA GLU A 297 -20.79 8.21 27.06
C GLU A 297 -20.52 6.86 26.38
N GLN A 298 -20.51 6.81 25.04
CA GLN A 298 -20.33 5.56 24.30
C GLN A 298 -18.86 5.18 24.07
N PHE A 299 -17.98 6.16 23.89
CA PHE A 299 -16.59 5.91 23.46
C PHE A 299 -15.54 6.47 24.42
N GLY A 300 -15.93 7.28 25.40
CA GLY A 300 -15.04 7.80 26.44
C GLY A 300 -14.48 9.19 26.17
N GLN A 301 -13.83 9.76 27.19
CA GLN A 301 -13.33 11.15 27.17
C GLN A 301 -12.21 11.37 26.14
N ARG A 302 -11.38 10.35 25.88
CA ARG A 302 -10.28 10.46 24.91
C ARG A 302 -10.79 10.61 23.49
N VAL A 303 -11.76 9.79 23.08
CA VAL A 303 -12.39 9.90 21.75
C VAL A 303 -13.05 11.27 21.59
N LEU A 304 -13.81 11.74 22.59
CA LEU A 304 -14.40 13.07 22.54
C LEU A 304 -13.32 14.15 22.32
N ALA A 305 -12.23 14.12 23.08
CA ALA A 305 -11.16 15.11 22.96
C ALA A 305 -10.48 15.08 21.59
N LEU A 306 -10.31 13.90 20.97
CA LEU A 306 -9.76 13.77 19.62
C LEU A 306 -10.72 14.33 18.57
N VAL A 307 -12.01 13.99 18.64
CA VAL A 307 -13.03 14.53 17.72
C VAL A 307 -13.12 16.05 17.85
N GLU A 308 -13.09 16.57 19.08
CA GLU A 308 -13.04 18.00 19.36
C GLU A 308 -11.82 18.69 18.77
N SER A 309 -10.64 18.08 18.92
CA SER A 309 -9.37 18.57 18.40
C SER A 309 -9.38 18.74 16.87
N VAL A 310 -10.09 17.88 16.15
CA VAL A 310 -10.16 17.92 14.68
C VAL A 310 -11.42 18.61 14.14
N THR A 311 -12.35 19.01 15.01
CA THR A 311 -13.55 19.78 14.64
C THR A 311 -13.21 21.25 14.47
N GLU A 312 -13.59 21.86 13.34
CA GLU A 312 -13.41 23.30 13.17
C GLU A 312 -14.45 24.08 13.98
N GLU A 313 -13.99 24.90 14.93
CA GLU A 313 -14.84 25.73 15.77
C GLU A 313 -15.39 26.97 15.05
N ASP A 314 -16.54 27.43 15.55
CA ASP A 314 -17.13 28.75 15.29
C ASP A 314 -17.25 29.15 13.82
N LYS A 315 -18.23 28.55 13.13
CA LYS A 315 -18.59 28.87 11.74
C LYS A 315 -19.09 30.32 11.54
N SER A 316 -19.20 31.15 12.59
CA SER A 316 -19.55 32.58 12.47
C SER A 316 -18.37 33.45 12.05
N LEU A 317 -17.13 32.98 12.26
CA LEU A 317 -15.92 33.70 11.89
C LEU A 317 -15.59 33.58 10.39
N PRO A 318 -14.88 34.57 9.82
CA PRO A 318 -14.41 34.49 8.43
C PRO A 318 -13.58 33.23 8.17
N TRP A 319 -13.75 32.65 6.98
CA TRP A 319 -13.09 31.39 6.59
C TRP A 319 -11.57 31.39 6.86
N ARG A 320 -10.87 32.47 6.46
CA ARG A 320 -9.42 32.59 6.62
C ARG A 320 -9.01 32.54 8.10
N GLU A 321 -9.73 33.24 8.95
CA GLU A 321 -9.44 33.32 10.38
C GLU A 321 -9.64 31.97 11.07
N ARG A 322 -10.71 31.24 10.73
CA ARG A 322 -10.95 29.89 11.25
C ARG A 322 -9.82 28.93 10.85
N LYS A 323 -9.37 28.98 9.59
CA LYS A 323 -8.23 28.17 9.12
C LYS A 323 -6.91 28.54 9.78
N GLU A 324 -6.63 29.81 10.02
CA GLU A 324 -5.40 30.24 10.73
C GLU A 324 -5.38 29.76 12.18
N ARG A 325 -6.52 29.82 12.88
CA ARG A 325 -6.67 29.25 14.23
C ARG A 325 -6.46 27.73 14.22
N TYR A 326 -7.03 27.03 13.25
CA TYR A 326 -6.85 25.59 13.10
C TYR A 326 -5.39 25.23 12.81
N LEU A 327 -4.69 25.96 11.94
CA LEU A 327 -3.25 25.76 11.68
C LEU A 327 -2.40 25.99 12.95
N ALA A 328 -2.72 27.00 13.76
CA ALA A 328 -2.05 27.24 15.02
C ALA A 328 -2.29 26.12 16.04
N HIS A 329 -3.48 25.53 16.03
CA HIS A 329 -3.82 24.34 16.81
C HIS A 329 -3.04 23.10 16.35
N LEU A 330 -3.00 22.80 15.04
CA LEU A 330 -2.26 21.64 14.51
C LEU A 330 -0.77 21.67 14.87
N LYS A 331 -0.15 22.86 14.98
CA LYS A 331 1.23 23.00 15.46
C LYS A 331 1.45 22.48 16.88
N LYS A 332 0.39 22.39 17.69
CA LYS A 332 0.41 21.93 19.09
C LYS A 332 -0.32 20.61 19.31
N ALA A 333 -1.10 20.16 18.33
CA ALA A 333 -1.89 18.94 18.40
C ALA A 333 -1.02 17.69 18.62
N ASP A 334 -1.60 16.71 19.29
CA ASP A 334 -0.97 15.40 19.52
C ASP A 334 -0.93 14.55 18.23
N ARG A 335 -0.16 13.46 18.27
CA ARG A 335 0.05 12.59 17.11
C ARG A 335 -1.24 11.98 16.57
N SER A 336 -2.19 11.59 17.42
CA SER A 336 -3.45 10.97 16.99
C SER A 336 -4.31 11.99 16.25
N SER A 337 -4.43 13.21 16.78
CA SER A 337 -5.12 14.32 16.10
C SER A 337 -4.52 14.60 14.71
N LEU A 338 -3.18 14.62 14.60
CA LEU A 338 -2.48 14.84 13.33
C LEU A 338 -2.68 13.70 12.33
N LEU A 339 -2.71 12.44 12.78
CA LEU A 339 -3.01 11.29 11.91
C LEU A 339 -4.43 11.39 11.35
N ILE A 340 -5.42 11.74 12.18
CA ILE A 340 -6.81 11.92 11.74
C ILE A 340 -6.87 13.04 10.68
N THR A 341 -6.29 14.21 10.97
CA THR A 341 -6.22 15.32 10.00
C THR A 341 -5.52 14.90 8.70
N CYS A 342 -4.44 14.12 8.77
CA CYS A 342 -3.71 13.67 7.59
C CYS A 342 -4.58 12.79 6.69
N ALA A 343 -5.21 11.76 7.25
CA ALA A 343 -6.10 10.86 6.51
C ALA A 343 -7.29 11.62 5.89
N ASP A 344 -7.92 12.49 6.68
CA ASP A 344 -9.00 13.37 6.22
C ASP A 344 -8.56 14.23 5.02
N ARG A 345 -7.42 14.91 5.12
CA ARG A 345 -6.92 15.78 4.04
C ARG A 345 -6.52 15.01 2.79
N ILE A 346 -5.95 13.81 2.91
CA ILE A 346 -5.61 12.97 1.75
C ILE A 346 -6.89 12.63 0.98
N HIS A 347 -7.87 12.00 1.64
CA HIS A 347 -9.10 11.57 0.97
C HIS A 347 -9.87 12.77 0.38
N ASN A 348 -9.92 13.90 1.09
CA ASN A 348 -10.53 15.12 0.55
C ASN A 348 -9.82 15.65 -0.70
N SER A 349 -8.49 15.56 -0.75
CA SER A 349 -7.71 16.00 -1.90
C SER A 349 -7.81 15.02 -3.08
N GLU A 350 -7.86 13.71 -2.82
CA GLU A 350 -8.12 12.68 -3.85
C GLU A 350 -9.50 12.84 -4.50
N SER A 351 -10.56 13.04 -3.70
CA SER A 351 -11.90 13.40 -4.20
C SER A 351 -11.83 14.65 -5.10
N LEU A 352 -11.09 15.68 -4.68
CA LEU A 352 -10.97 16.92 -5.45
C LEU A 352 -10.21 16.73 -6.76
N VAL A 353 -9.11 15.98 -6.77
CA VAL A 353 -8.38 15.61 -8.00
C VAL A 353 -9.30 14.86 -8.96
N SER A 354 -10.04 13.87 -8.46
CA SER A 354 -10.99 13.08 -9.27
C SER A 354 -12.10 13.95 -9.87
N SER A 355 -12.68 14.87 -9.09
CA SER A 355 -13.72 15.78 -9.59
C SER A 355 -13.18 16.87 -10.52
N LEU A 356 -11.97 17.40 -10.28
CA LEU A 356 -11.30 18.31 -11.22
C LEU A 356 -11.16 17.63 -12.59
N LYS A 357 -10.68 16.37 -12.63
CA LYS A 357 -10.56 15.60 -13.88
C LYS A 357 -11.90 15.41 -14.61
N LYS A 358 -13.01 15.25 -13.89
CA LYS A 358 -14.34 15.00 -14.47
C LYS A 358 -15.07 16.28 -14.89
N GLU A 359 -14.96 17.34 -14.10
CA GLU A 359 -15.84 18.52 -14.19
C GLU A 359 -15.08 19.83 -14.44
N GLY A 360 -13.74 19.79 -14.47
CA GLY A 360 -12.93 20.97 -14.67
C GLY A 360 -12.95 21.93 -13.47
N GLU A 361 -12.66 23.21 -13.75
CA GLU A 361 -12.68 24.28 -12.74
C GLU A 361 -14.09 24.56 -12.16
N ALA A 362 -15.14 23.96 -12.72
CA ALA A 362 -16.50 24.08 -12.19
C ALA A 362 -16.61 23.53 -10.75
N VAL A 363 -15.77 22.56 -10.37
CA VAL A 363 -15.77 21.98 -9.02
C VAL A 363 -15.49 23.02 -7.93
N TRP A 364 -14.72 24.07 -8.22
CA TRP A 364 -14.40 25.12 -7.25
C TRP A 364 -15.63 25.88 -6.78
N LYS A 365 -16.69 25.94 -7.60
CA LYS A 365 -17.98 26.55 -7.23
C LYS A 365 -18.75 25.74 -6.18
N LYS A 366 -18.41 24.46 -5.99
CA LYS A 366 -19.01 23.59 -4.98
C LYS A 366 -18.36 23.74 -3.60
N LEU A 367 -17.20 24.40 -3.52
CA LEU A 367 -16.44 24.60 -2.30
C LEU A 367 -16.80 25.94 -1.63
N ASN A 368 -16.57 26.02 -0.33
CA ASN A 368 -16.92 27.18 0.51
C ASN A 368 -15.89 28.31 0.50
N ALA A 369 -14.80 28.15 -0.26
CA ALA A 369 -13.77 29.17 -0.44
C ALA A 369 -13.11 29.05 -1.82
N PRO A 370 -12.58 30.15 -2.37
CA PRO A 370 -11.88 30.15 -3.66
C PRO A 370 -10.68 29.21 -3.68
N LYS A 371 -10.31 28.76 -4.89
CA LYS A 371 -9.16 27.88 -5.14
C LYS A 371 -7.89 28.30 -4.41
N GLN A 372 -7.50 29.57 -4.49
CA GLN A 372 -6.27 30.08 -3.89
C GLN A 372 -6.28 29.92 -2.37
N GLN A 373 -7.44 30.12 -1.74
CA GLN A 373 -7.59 29.94 -0.30
C GLN A 373 -7.54 28.46 0.09
N GLN A 374 -8.24 27.60 -0.65
CA GLN A 374 -8.20 26.15 -0.45
C GLN A 374 -6.77 25.60 -0.58
N LEU A 375 -6.06 25.96 -1.67
CA LEU A 375 -4.66 25.58 -1.93
C LEU A 375 -3.73 26.07 -0.82
N TRP A 376 -3.83 27.34 -0.43
CA TRP A 376 -3.06 27.87 0.68
C TRP A 376 -3.25 27.02 1.94
N PHE A 377 -4.50 26.72 2.30
CA PHE A 377 -4.77 25.96 3.51
C PHE A 377 -4.21 24.54 3.46
N ILE A 378 -4.45 23.79 2.38
CA ILE A 378 -3.95 22.41 2.28
C ILE A 378 -2.42 22.33 2.22
N VAL A 379 -1.75 23.31 1.59
CA VAL A 379 -0.27 23.43 1.60
C VAL A 379 0.25 23.67 3.02
N GLN A 380 -0.38 24.58 3.77
CA GLN A 380 0.03 24.84 5.16
C GLN A 380 -0.18 23.61 6.05
N VAL A 381 -1.28 22.88 5.87
CA VAL A 381 -1.52 21.63 6.61
C VAL A 381 -0.48 20.58 6.23
N GLU A 382 -0.20 20.38 4.94
CA GLU A 382 0.81 19.41 4.47
C GLU A 382 2.18 19.71 5.06
N GLN A 383 2.61 20.99 5.09
CA GLN A 383 3.89 21.36 5.69
C GLN A 383 3.98 20.97 7.17
N ILE A 384 2.93 21.26 7.95
CA ILE A 384 2.86 20.89 9.38
C ILE A 384 2.88 19.37 9.55
N LEU A 385 2.14 18.64 8.73
CA LEU A 385 2.06 17.17 8.79
C LEU A 385 3.38 16.52 8.37
N SER A 386 4.02 17.00 7.32
CA SER A 386 5.33 16.53 6.85
C SER A 386 6.40 16.75 7.92
N GLU A 387 6.40 17.90 8.59
CA GLU A 387 7.33 18.20 9.69
C GLU A 387 7.11 17.28 10.90
N LYS A 388 5.85 17.03 11.29
CA LYS A 388 5.52 16.32 12.53
C LYS A 388 5.37 14.80 12.42
N LEU A 389 4.90 14.31 11.28
CA LEU A 389 4.63 12.89 11.03
C LEU A 389 5.67 12.25 10.10
N GLY A 390 6.29 13.05 9.23
CA GLY A 390 7.24 12.59 8.22
C GLY A 390 6.60 12.17 6.89
N GLY A 391 7.44 11.99 5.87
CA GLY A 391 7.02 11.73 4.49
C GLY A 391 6.20 10.45 4.29
N ARG A 392 6.36 9.43 5.15
CA ARG A 392 5.55 8.19 5.09
C ARG A 392 4.04 8.47 5.09
N TYR A 393 3.59 9.48 5.85
CA TYR A 393 2.17 9.79 6.02
C TYR A 393 1.72 10.94 5.12
N ALA A 394 2.52 11.99 4.99
CA ALA A 394 2.11 13.22 4.32
C ALA A 394 2.37 13.26 2.80
N LEU A 395 3.20 12.34 2.26
CA LEU A 395 3.53 12.33 0.82
C LEU A 395 2.30 12.20 -0.11
N PRO A 396 1.31 11.32 0.17
CA PRO A 396 0.11 11.24 -0.67
C PRO A 396 -0.65 12.57 -0.76
N LEU A 397 -0.71 13.33 0.34
CA LEU A 397 -1.31 14.66 0.36
C LEU A 397 -0.54 15.63 -0.54
N LYS A 398 0.79 15.61 -0.46
CA LYS A 398 1.67 16.45 -1.30
C LYS A 398 1.47 16.19 -2.80
N VAL A 399 1.33 14.92 -3.20
CA VAL A 399 1.04 14.53 -4.60
C VAL A 399 -0.32 15.06 -5.07
N CYS A 400 -1.34 14.99 -4.21
CA CYS A 400 -2.65 15.55 -4.53
C CYS A 400 -2.61 17.08 -4.68
N ILE A 401 -1.89 17.78 -3.80
CA ILE A 401 -1.72 19.24 -3.86
C ILE A 401 -1.09 19.65 -5.20
N TYR A 402 -0.03 18.95 -5.62
CA TYR A 402 0.60 19.20 -6.92
C TYR A 402 -0.43 19.07 -8.05
N SER A 403 -1.16 17.96 -8.08
CA SER A 403 -2.20 17.69 -9.07
C SER A 403 -3.31 18.74 -9.12
N ILE A 404 -3.71 19.28 -7.96
CA ILE A 404 -4.75 20.32 -7.85
C ILE A 404 -4.21 21.69 -8.31
N SER A 405 -2.98 22.03 -7.92
CA SER A 405 -2.36 23.32 -8.21
C SER A 405 -2.18 23.56 -9.71
N MET A 406 -1.93 22.48 -10.46
CA MET A 406 -1.68 22.49 -11.90
C MET A 406 -2.97 22.40 -12.75
N PHE A 407 -4.16 22.49 -12.16
CA PHE A 407 -5.46 22.35 -12.84
C PHE A 407 -6.09 23.72 -13.24
N PRO A 408 -6.91 23.87 -14.32
CA PRO A 408 -6.77 23.05 -15.51
C PRO A 408 -5.34 23.29 -16.02
N PRO A 409 -4.75 22.39 -16.80
CA PRO A 409 -3.49 22.74 -17.46
C PRO A 409 -3.70 24.07 -18.20
N ARG A 410 -3.11 25.17 -17.71
CA ARG A 410 -3.30 26.51 -18.28
C ARG A 410 -2.35 26.66 -19.45
N ASP A 411 -2.92 26.99 -20.60
CA ASP A 411 -2.31 27.36 -21.89
C ASP A 411 -0.87 26.87 -22.07
N GLU A 412 -0.85 25.71 -22.73
CA GLU A 412 0.26 24.98 -23.33
C GLU A 412 1.48 24.85 -22.42
N CYS A 413 1.27 24.27 -21.24
CA CYS A 413 2.18 23.17 -20.90
C CYS A 413 2.07 22.17 -22.06
N LEU A 414 3.01 22.23 -22.98
CA LEU A 414 3.01 21.34 -24.13
C LEU A 414 3.23 19.92 -23.62
N TRP A 415 2.29 19.04 -23.96
CA TRP A 415 2.41 17.64 -23.64
C TRP A 415 3.00 16.94 -24.84
N PHE A 416 4.13 16.31 -24.61
CA PHE A 416 4.77 15.48 -25.59
C PHE A 416 4.80 14.06 -25.07
N TYR A 417 4.76 13.09 -25.97
CA TYR A 417 5.33 11.79 -25.72
C TYR A 417 6.81 11.81 -26.08
N ILE A 418 7.60 10.91 -25.49
CA ILE A 418 9.04 10.85 -25.76
C ILE A 418 9.37 10.61 -27.25
N TYR A 419 8.41 10.11 -28.04
CA TYR A 419 8.54 9.92 -29.49
C TYR A 419 8.13 11.12 -30.34
N ASP A 420 7.60 12.18 -29.74
CA ASP A 420 7.33 13.44 -30.43
C ASP A 420 8.62 14.25 -30.60
N ASP A 421 8.59 15.27 -31.45
CA ASP A 421 9.71 16.22 -31.65
C ASP A 421 9.79 17.24 -30.50
N TRP A 422 9.78 16.75 -29.27
CA TRP A 422 9.77 17.58 -28.07
C TRP A 422 11.10 18.32 -27.91
N ASP A 423 12.22 17.65 -28.16
CA ASP A 423 13.55 18.23 -27.95
C ASP A 423 13.90 19.34 -28.97
N GLY A 424 13.22 19.38 -30.12
CA GLY A 424 13.40 20.36 -31.20
C GLY A 424 12.34 21.47 -31.24
N THR A 425 11.28 21.38 -30.44
CA THR A 425 10.18 22.37 -30.46
C THR A 425 10.62 23.70 -29.80
N GLU A 426 10.49 24.81 -30.53
CA GLU A 426 10.74 26.15 -29.98
C GLU A 426 9.61 26.57 -29.02
N LEU A 427 9.96 26.81 -27.76
CA LEU A 427 9.05 27.25 -26.71
C LEU A 427 9.13 28.76 -26.54
N THR A 428 7.97 29.41 -26.33
CA THR A 428 7.91 30.80 -25.86
C THR A 428 7.25 30.85 -24.49
N CYS A 429 7.96 31.33 -23.48
CA CYS A 429 7.42 31.50 -22.13
C CYS A 429 6.37 32.61 -22.13
N PRO A 430 5.10 32.33 -21.77
CA PRO A 430 4.05 33.34 -21.74
C PRO A 430 4.15 34.29 -20.55
N THR A 431 5.10 34.05 -19.62
CA THR A 431 5.27 34.85 -18.39
C THR A 431 6.41 35.84 -18.50
N CYS A 432 7.54 35.46 -19.11
CA CYS A 432 8.71 36.34 -19.24
C CYS A 432 9.21 36.48 -20.68
N GLU A 433 8.46 35.97 -21.66
CA GLU A 433 8.76 36.06 -23.10
C GLU A 433 10.07 35.38 -23.54
N TRP A 434 10.66 34.54 -22.67
CA TRP A 434 11.83 33.72 -23.01
C TRP A 434 11.53 32.82 -24.21
N LYS A 435 12.50 32.65 -25.11
CA LYS A 435 12.40 31.78 -26.29
C LYS A 435 13.60 30.86 -26.37
N GLY A 436 13.37 29.56 -26.57
CA GLY A 436 14.43 28.56 -26.71
C GLY A 436 13.87 27.14 -26.86
N THR A 437 14.76 26.15 -26.92
CA THR A 437 14.39 24.73 -27.04
C THR A 437 14.69 23.96 -25.76
N MET A 438 14.10 22.77 -25.60
CA MET A 438 14.35 21.90 -24.44
C MET A 438 15.76 21.25 -24.46
N LYS A 439 16.48 21.30 -25.59
CA LYS A 439 17.85 20.76 -25.74
C LYS A 439 18.92 21.55 -25.00
N ASP A 440 18.65 22.82 -24.70
CA ASP A 440 19.66 23.78 -24.27
C ASP A 440 19.84 23.85 -22.73
N GLU A 441 19.04 23.13 -21.94
CA GLU A 441 19.00 23.25 -20.46
C GLU A 441 18.76 21.89 -19.75
N ASP A 442 19.02 21.84 -18.42
CA ASP A 442 18.84 20.65 -17.58
C ASP A 442 17.35 20.38 -17.27
N MET A 443 16.80 19.27 -17.80
CA MET A 443 15.45 18.80 -17.48
C MET A 443 15.40 18.03 -16.15
N GLU A 444 14.33 18.19 -15.38
CA GLU A 444 14.10 17.38 -14.19
C GLU A 444 13.43 16.04 -14.57
N THR A 445 14.01 14.94 -14.07
CA THR A 445 13.52 13.59 -14.36
C THR A 445 12.64 13.08 -13.23
N HIS A 446 11.43 12.64 -13.56
CA HIS A 446 10.53 11.92 -12.65
C HIS A 446 10.19 10.54 -13.22
N ASP A 447 9.79 9.58 -12.37
CA ASP A 447 9.72 8.14 -12.69
C ASP A 447 9.04 7.77 -14.02
N THR A 448 8.07 8.56 -14.51
CA THR A 448 7.35 8.32 -15.79
C THR A 448 7.16 9.58 -16.65
N LEU A 449 7.78 10.70 -16.29
CA LEU A 449 7.65 11.97 -17.00
C LEU A 449 8.87 12.87 -16.79
N LEU A 450 9.13 13.73 -17.76
CA LEU A 450 10.10 14.82 -17.68
C LEU A 450 9.33 16.13 -17.70
N ASP A 451 9.72 17.10 -16.88
CA ASP A 451 9.20 18.46 -16.96
C ASP A 451 10.30 19.47 -17.33
N PHE A 452 9.89 20.51 -18.03
CA PHE A 452 10.76 21.59 -18.45
C PHE A 452 10.24 22.92 -17.92
N SER A 453 11.05 23.57 -17.09
CA SER A 453 10.77 24.88 -16.49
C SER A 453 11.48 25.99 -17.24
N CYS A 454 10.80 27.13 -17.40
CA CYS A 454 11.33 28.33 -18.03
C CYS A 454 12.58 28.81 -17.27
N PRO A 455 13.75 28.94 -17.91
CA PRO A 455 14.98 29.36 -17.24
C PRO A 455 14.90 30.76 -16.62
N GLY A 456 14.09 31.65 -17.22
CA GLY A 456 13.94 33.03 -16.76
C GLY A 456 13.00 33.25 -15.57
N CYS A 457 12.00 32.39 -15.34
CA CYS A 457 10.99 32.62 -14.30
C CYS A 457 10.45 31.36 -13.62
N ASP A 458 11.07 30.21 -13.89
CA ASP A 458 10.80 28.90 -13.28
C ASP A 458 9.37 28.37 -13.49
N LYS A 459 8.67 28.91 -14.50
CA LYS A 459 7.36 28.42 -14.93
C LYS A 459 7.50 27.18 -15.79
N ILE A 460 6.87 26.06 -15.44
CA ILE A 460 6.80 24.86 -16.29
C ILE A 460 6.15 25.20 -17.65
N LEU A 461 6.87 24.89 -18.73
CA LEU A 461 6.46 25.15 -20.12
C LEU A 461 6.13 23.86 -20.90
N ALA A 462 6.67 22.70 -20.51
CA ALA A 462 6.39 21.44 -21.19
C ALA A 462 6.51 20.23 -20.23
N ILE A 463 5.75 19.17 -20.52
CA ILE A 463 5.88 17.86 -19.88
C ILE A 463 5.98 16.79 -20.96
N VAL A 464 7.05 16.00 -20.91
CA VAL A 464 7.29 14.85 -21.78
C VAL A 464 6.94 13.58 -21.02
N ARG A 465 5.99 12.79 -21.52
CA ARG A 465 5.57 11.53 -20.90
C ARG A 465 6.22 10.33 -21.58
N TYR A 466 6.43 9.28 -20.79
CA TYR A 466 6.65 7.93 -21.32
C TYR A 466 5.28 7.25 -21.47
N PRO A 467 4.80 7.02 -22.72
CA PRO A 467 3.53 6.33 -22.94
C PRO A 467 3.64 4.83 -22.68
N THR A 468 2.51 4.20 -22.32
CA THR A 468 2.43 2.73 -22.31
C THR A 468 2.41 2.18 -23.73
N ILE A 469 2.84 0.93 -23.92
CA ILE A 469 2.82 0.28 -25.25
C ILE A 469 1.41 0.27 -25.84
N GLU A 470 0.37 0.06 -25.03
CA GLU A 470 -1.02 0.09 -25.54
C GLU A 470 -1.41 1.48 -26.07
N GLN A 471 -0.94 2.56 -25.43
CA GLN A 471 -1.20 3.94 -25.87
C GLN A 471 -0.51 4.24 -27.20
N VAL A 472 0.75 3.81 -27.36
CA VAL A 472 1.48 3.98 -28.62
C VAL A 472 0.81 3.21 -29.75
N GLN A 473 0.35 1.99 -29.47
CA GLN A 473 -0.40 1.17 -30.44
C GLN A 473 -1.73 1.82 -30.83
N GLU A 474 -2.48 2.35 -29.86
CA GLU A 474 -3.73 3.05 -30.12
C GLU A 474 -3.53 4.31 -30.97
N ASP A 475 -2.48 5.09 -30.70
CA ASP A 475 -2.17 6.32 -31.41
C ASP A 475 -1.60 6.06 -32.81
N ALA A 476 -0.81 5.00 -32.98
CA ALA A 476 -0.38 4.51 -34.29
C ALA A 476 -1.57 4.03 -35.15
N LEU A 477 -2.54 3.35 -34.54
CA LEU A 477 -3.79 2.93 -35.20
C LEU A 477 -4.67 4.12 -35.60
N LYS A 478 -4.65 5.21 -34.82
CA LYS A 478 -5.31 6.49 -35.17
C LYS A 478 -4.60 7.27 -36.27
N GLY A 479 -3.40 6.83 -36.67
CA GLY A 479 -2.68 7.37 -37.82
C GLY A 479 -1.48 8.25 -37.48
N ASP A 480 -1.04 8.30 -36.21
CA ASP A 480 0.14 9.06 -35.81
C ASP A 480 1.44 8.44 -36.36
N GLU A 481 2.16 9.19 -37.20
CA GLU A 481 3.38 8.70 -37.87
C GLU A 481 4.58 8.57 -36.92
N ASN A 482 4.65 9.38 -35.85
CA ASN A 482 5.70 9.28 -34.85
C ASN A 482 5.50 8.05 -33.98
N ALA A 483 4.25 7.76 -33.58
CA ALA A 483 3.90 6.54 -32.87
C ALA A 483 4.18 5.28 -33.72
N LYS A 484 3.85 5.30 -35.02
CA LYS A 484 4.19 4.20 -35.95
C LYS A 484 5.69 3.99 -36.08
N GLN A 485 6.47 5.07 -36.23
CA GLN A 485 7.92 4.97 -36.30
C GLN A 485 8.54 4.51 -34.98
N TYR A 486 7.97 4.91 -33.84
CA TYR A 486 8.39 4.44 -32.53
C TYR A 486 8.12 2.95 -32.35
N LEU A 487 6.93 2.46 -32.76
CA LEU A 487 6.63 1.03 -32.79
C LEU A 487 7.59 0.27 -33.72
N ALA A 488 7.78 0.75 -34.95
CA ALA A 488 8.67 0.10 -35.92
C ALA A 488 10.16 0.10 -35.48
N LYS A 489 10.59 1.12 -34.74
CA LYS A 489 11.91 1.14 -34.09
C LYS A 489 11.96 0.15 -32.93
N SER A 490 10.93 0.09 -32.08
CA SER A 490 10.86 -0.86 -30.97
C SER A 490 10.79 -2.32 -31.44
N GLU A 491 10.09 -2.61 -32.55
CA GLU A 491 10.00 -3.94 -33.17
C GLU A 491 11.29 -4.38 -33.89
N ASN A 492 12.09 -3.44 -34.42
CA ASN A 492 13.42 -3.74 -34.97
C ASN A 492 14.53 -3.82 -33.91
N THR A 493 14.20 -3.45 -32.66
CA THR A 493 15.13 -3.52 -31.52
C THR A 493 14.77 -4.68 -30.57
N MET A 494 13.64 -5.36 -30.80
CA MET A 494 13.32 -6.71 -30.30
C MET A 494 13.92 -7.77 -31.21
#